data_AF-A0A257NJ52-F1
#
_entry.id   AF-A0A257NJ52-F1
#
_cell.length_a   1.000
_cell.length_b   1.000
_cell.length_c   1.000
_cell.angle_alpha   90.00
_cell.angle_beta   90.00
_cell.angle_gamma   90.00
#
_symmetry.space_group_name_H-M   'P 1'
#
loop_
_entity.id
_entity.type
_entity.pdbx_description
1 polymer ?
#
loop_
_entity_poly.entity_id
_entity_poly.type
_entity_poly.pdbx_seq_one_letter_code
_entity_poly.pdbx_strand_id
1 'polypeptide(L)'
;CRELGLTPWQDPHNSDPRFTRARLRLEVLPLLEDVLGGGVAEALARTATALREDTELIDTLAAAALPEADTGAGLRVEALAGLADPVRRRVIRGWLLAGGATRLTDKQIRGVDTLVTAWRGQGGVAVGSALRGERLFAARRDGVLFLRREPV
;
A
#
# COMPACT_ATOMS: atom_id res chain seq x y z
N CYS A 1 28.86 -11.42 -19.23
CA CYS A 1 28.80 -11.36 -20.71
C CYS A 1 30.17 -11.12 -21.33
N ARG A 2 30.83 -9.99 -21.08
CA ARG A 2 32.14 -9.66 -21.67
C ARG A 2 33.24 -10.69 -21.35
N GLU A 3 33.35 -11.10 -20.09
CA GLU A 3 34.28 -12.14 -19.64
C GLU A 3 34.02 -13.52 -20.27
N LEU A 4 32.77 -13.79 -20.66
CA LEU A 4 32.34 -15.05 -21.27
C LEU A 4 32.27 -14.98 -22.81
N GLY A 5 32.73 -13.89 -23.43
CA GLY A 5 32.64 -13.69 -24.89
C GLY A 5 31.22 -13.57 -25.45
N LEU A 6 30.22 -13.32 -24.60
CA LEU A 6 28.81 -13.25 -25.00
C LEU A 6 28.41 -11.82 -25.38
N THR A 7 27.77 -11.66 -26.53
CA THR A 7 27.10 -10.41 -26.93
C THR A 7 25.69 -10.36 -26.35
N PRO A 8 25.39 -9.45 -25.40
CA PRO A 8 24.05 -9.32 -24.86
C PRO A 8 23.09 -8.77 -25.92
N TRP A 9 21.89 -9.34 -26.00
CA TRP A 9 20.81 -8.75 -26.79
C TRP A 9 20.40 -7.40 -26.19
N GLN A 10 20.35 -6.38 -27.05
CA GLN A 10 19.87 -5.04 -26.69
C GLN A 10 18.37 -4.97 -26.99
N ASP A 11 17.55 -5.30 -25.99
CA ASP A 11 16.08 -5.23 -26.13
C ASP A 11 15.65 -3.78 -26.49
N PRO A 12 14.98 -3.55 -27.63
CA PRO A 12 14.47 -2.24 -28.03
C PRO A 12 13.61 -1.54 -26.96
N HIS A 13 12.90 -2.30 -26.11
CA HIS A 13 12.09 -1.74 -25.03
C HIS A 13 12.92 -1.05 -23.93
N ASN A 14 14.22 -1.32 -23.83
CA ASN A 14 15.09 -0.66 -22.85
C ASN A 14 15.31 0.83 -23.15
N SER A 15 15.13 1.25 -24.40
CA SER A 15 15.31 2.64 -24.85
C SER A 15 14.04 3.27 -25.42
N ASP A 16 12.92 2.55 -25.43
CA ASP A 16 11.67 3.05 -26.00
C ASP A 16 10.98 4.05 -25.05
N PRO A 17 10.84 5.33 -25.44
CA PRO A 17 10.28 6.37 -24.59
C PRO A 17 8.78 6.17 -24.29
N ARG A 18 8.08 5.24 -24.95
CA ARG A 18 6.71 4.89 -24.58
C ARG A 18 6.62 4.27 -23.19
N PHE A 19 7.71 3.70 -22.67
CA PHE A 19 7.75 3.13 -21.32
C PHE A 19 8.31 4.12 -20.30
N THR A 20 7.54 4.41 -19.25
CA THR A 20 7.94 5.29 -18.14
C THR A 20 9.30 4.89 -17.55
N ARG A 21 9.61 3.59 -17.45
CA ARG A 21 10.90 3.10 -16.95
C ARG A 21 12.07 3.55 -17.84
N ALA A 22 11.93 3.47 -19.15
CA ALA A 22 12.97 3.89 -20.09
C ALA A 22 13.19 5.41 -20.00
N ARG A 23 12.10 6.19 -19.97
CA ARG A 23 12.17 7.65 -19.78
C ARG A 23 12.79 8.05 -18.44
N LEU A 24 12.42 7.39 -17.35
CA LEU A 24 13.02 7.64 -16.04
C LEU A 24 14.53 7.41 -16.07
N ARG A 25 14.98 6.33 -16.72
CA ARG A 25 16.39 5.96 -16.80
C ARG A 25 17.20 6.86 -17.74
N LEU A 26 16.63 7.26 -18.87
CA LEU A 26 17.36 7.96 -19.94
C LEU A 26 17.20 9.48 -19.91
N GLU A 27 16.09 9.99 -19.36
CA GLU A 27 15.80 11.43 -19.30
C GLU A 27 15.91 11.96 -17.87
N VAL A 28 15.14 11.37 -16.93
CA VAL A 28 14.92 11.99 -15.62
C VAL A 28 16.09 11.80 -14.66
N LEU A 29 16.58 10.57 -14.48
CA LEU A 29 17.70 10.32 -13.58
C LEU A 29 18.96 11.08 -14.01
N PRO A 30 19.38 11.05 -15.30
CA PRO A 30 20.54 11.85 -15.73
C PRO A 30 20.38 13.34 -15.46
N LEU A 31 19.19 13.91 -15.68
CA LEU A 31 18.91 15.32 -15.36
C LEU A 31 19.02 15.60 -13.85
N LEU A 32 18.53 14.71 -13.00
CA LEU A 32 18.66 14.86 -11.56
C LEU A 32 20.12 14.78 -11.10
N GLU A 33 20.91 13.86 -11.66
CA GLU A 33 22.35 13.77 -11.36
C GLU A 33 23.10 15.04 -11.78
N ASP A 34 22.79 15.60 -12.95
CA ASP A 34 23.38 16.85 -13.46
C ASP A 34 23.05 18.06 -12.57
N VAL A 35 21.76 18.24 -12.23
CA VAL A 35 21.31 19.40 -11.44
C VAL A 35 21.78 19.33 -9.98
N LEU A 36 21.82 18.14 -9.38
CA LEU A 36 22.13 17.96 -7.95
C LEU A 36 23.61 17.63 -7.67
N GLY A 37 24.43 17.45 -8.71
CA GLY A 37 25.87 17.17 -8.57
C GLY A 37 26.21 15.71 -8.25
N GLY A 38 25.35 14.77 -8.63
CA GLY A 38 25.57 13.33 -8.48
C GLY A 38 24.98 12.69 -7.22
N GLY A 39 24.91 11.35 -7.21
CA GLY A 39 24.55 10.52 -6.05
C GLY A 39 23.04 10.31 -5.84
N VAL A 40 22.19 10.72 -6.79
CA VAL A 40 20.73 10.66 -6.63
C VAL A 40 20.26 9.21 -6.62
N ALA A 41 20.72 8.40 -7.56
CA ALA A 41 20.37 6.99 -7.64
C ALA A 41 20.76 6.23 -6.35
N GLU A 42 21.97 6.45 -5.81
CA GLU A 42 22.43 5.83 -4.57
C GLU A 42 21.65 6.31 -3.36
N ALA A 43 21.33 7.60 -3.28
CA ALA A 43 20.52 8.14 -2.18
C ALA A 43 19.09 7.57 -2.17
N LEU A 44 18.47 7.46 -3.35
CA LEU A 44 17.16 6.81 -3.51
C LEU A 44 17.23 5.33 -3.13
N ALA A 45 18.28 4.62 -3.56
CA ALA A 45 18.47 3.22 -3.21
C ALA A 45 18.62 3.02 -1.69
N ARG A 46 19.44 3.82 -1.00
CA ARG A 46 19.57 3.76 0.46
C ARG A 46 18.25 4.03 1.18
N THR A 47 17.51 5.04 0.72
CA THR A 47 16.19 5.38 1.28
C THR A 47 15.20 4.23 1.06
N ALA A 48 15.19 3.62 -0.12
CA ALA A 48 14.33 2.48 -0.43
C ALA A 48 14.67 1.25 0.43
N THR A 49 15.95 1.00 0.72
CA THR A 49 16.37 -0.07 1.64
C THR A 49 15.87 0.20 3.06
N ALA A 50 16.11 1.38 3.62
CA ALA A 50 15.64 1.73 4.97
C ALA A 50 14.11 1.63 5.09
N LEU A 51 13.36 2.16 4.11
CA LEU A 51 11.90 2.08 4.10
C LEU A 51 11.38 0.63 3.96
N ARG A 52 12.13 -0.25 3.30
CA ARG A 52 11.79 -1.67 3.20
C ARG A 52 11.92 -2.34 4.56
N GLU A 53 13.03 -2.13 5.26
CA GLU A 53 13.27 -2.69 6.60
C GLU A 53 12.19 -2.22 7.60
N ASP A 54 11.87 -0.93 7.60
CA ASP A 54 10.79 -0.38 8.43
C ASP A 54 9.42 -0.99 8.07
N THR A 55 9.15 -1.16 6.78
CA THR A 55 7.90 -1.75 6.28
C THR A 55 7.77 -3.21 6.72
N GLU A 56 8.85 -3.99 6.64
CA GLU A 56 8.87 -5.40 7.04
C GLU A 56 8.62 -5.58 8.54
N LEU A 57 9.18 -4.68 9.37
CA LEU A 57 8.87 -4.63 10.79
C LEU A 57 7.39 -4.33 11.03
N ILE A 58 6.84 -3.31 10.38
CA ILE A 58 5.42 -2.95 10.51
C ILE A 58 4.51 -4.10 10.05
N ASP A 59 4.87 -4.80 8.98
CA ASP A 59 4.15 -5.97 8.49
C ASP A 59 4.15 -7.10 9.52
N THR A 60 5.29 -7.35 10.15
CA THR A 60 5.42 -8.36 11.22
C THR A 60 4.54 -8.01 12.42
N LEU A 61 4.58 -6.76 12.88
CA LEU A 61 3.76 -6.29 14.00
C LEU A 61 2.26 -6.36 13.67
N ALA A 62 1.89 -6.02 12.45
CA ALA A 62 0.50 -6.08 12.00
C ALA A 62 0.00 -7.53 11.93
N ALA A 63 0.82 -8.46 11.43
CA ALA A 63 0.48 -9.87 11.40
C ALA A 63 0.31 -10.46 12.82
N ALA A 64 1.17 -10.04 13.76
CA ALA A 64 1.07 -10.47 15.17
C ALA A 64 -0.16 -9.91 15.88
N ALA A 65 -0.62 -8.70 15.53
CA ALA A 65 -1.80 -8.06 16.13
C ALA A 65 -3.13 -8.58 15.55
N LEU A 66 -3.13 -9.13 14.33
CA LEU A 66 -4.35 -9.52 13.64
C LEU A 66 -5.21 -10.56 14.40
N PRO A 67 -4.66 -11.64 14.99
CA PRO A 67 -5.45 -12.65 15.69
C PRO A 67 -6.26 -12.09 16.86
N GLU A 68 -5.71 -11.10 17.57
CA GLU A 68 -6.43 -10.46 18.67
C GLU A 68 -7.54 -9.57 18.14
N ALA A 69 -7.29 -8.83 17.05
CA ALA A 69 -8.28 -7.92 16.47
C ALA A 69 -9.40 -8.63 15.70
N ASP A 70 -9.15 -9.81 15.13
CA ASP A 70 -10.13 -10.53 14.30
C ASP A 70 -11.27 -11.12 15.14
N THR A 71 -12.51 -10.89 14.71
CA THR A 71 -13.72 -11.48 15.31
C THR A 71 -14.33 -12.58 14.44
N GLY A 72 -13.72 -12.90 13.30
CA GLY A 72 -14.26 -13.75 12.24
C GLY A 72 -15.27 -13.04 11.34
N ALA A 73 -15.99 -12.05 11.86
CA ALA A 73 -16.93 -11.21 11.10
C ALA A 73 -16.35 -9.83 10.72
N GLY A 74 -15.18 -9.47 11.26
CA GLY A 74 -14.63 -8.13 11.14
C GLY A 74 -13.44 -7.90 12.08
N LEU A 75 -13.09 -6.62 12.28
CA LEU A 75 -12.02 -6.24 13.21
C LEU A 75 -12.58 -5.51 14.43
N ARG A 76 -12.21 -5.94 15.63
CA ARG A 76 -12.57 -5.28 16.89
C ARG A 76 -11.88 -3.92 16.99
N VAL A 77 -12.67 -2.87 17.10
CA VAL A 77 -12.21 -1.49 17.11
C VAL A 77 -11.34 -1.18 18.32
N GLU A 78 -11.66 -1.75 19.49
CA GLU A 78 -10.88 -1.56 20.72
C GLU A 78 -9.46 -2.10 20.59
N ALA A 79 -9.32 -3.31 20.04
CA ALA A 79 -8.01 -3.92 19.77
C ALA A 79 -7.21 -3.06 18.77
N LEU A 80 -7.87 -2.58 17.70
CA LEU A 80 -7.24 -1.68 16.75
C LEU A 80 -6.81 -0.37 17.39
N ALA A 81 -7.66 0.26 18.22
CA ALA A 81 -7.37 1.55 18.84
C ALA A 81 -6.15 1.52 19.78
N GLY A 82 -5.81 0.35 20.33
CA GLY A 82 -4.59 0.14 21.12
C GLY A 82 -3.29 0.06 20.30
N LEU A 83 -3.38 -0.10 18.98
CA LEU A 83 -2.21 -0.22 18.10
C LEU A 83 -1.65 1.15 17.70
N ALA A 84 -0.33 1.21 17.55
CA ALA A 84 0.33 2.36 16.92
C ALA A 84 -0.20 2.60 15.49
N ASP A 85 -0.30 3.86 15.08
CA ASP A 85 -0.94 4.27 13.81
C ASP A 85 -0.45 3.50 12.57
N PRO A 86 0.87 3.29 12.35
CA PRO A 86 1.34 2.56 11.18
C PRO A 86 0.90 1.09 11.18
N VAL A 87 0.93 0.45 12.35
CA VAL A 87 0.54 -0.96 12.53
C VAL A 87 -0.97 -1.11 12.31
N ARG A 88 -1.77 -0.24 12.93
CA ARG A 88 -3.24 -0.22 12.78
C ARG A 88 -3.66 -0.08 11.32
N ARG A 89 -3.08 0.89 10.60
CA ARG A 89 -3.34 1.08 9.17
C ARG A 89 -2.90 -0.11 8.33
N ARG A 90 -1.83 -0.82 8.72
CA ARG A 90 -1.38 -2.03 8.04
C ARG A 90 -2.34 -3.20 8.25
N VAL A 91 -2.84 -3.40 9.48
CA VAL A 91 -3.90 -4.38 9.79
C VAL A 91 -5.16 -4.08 8.98
N ILE A 92 -5.62 -2.83 8.99
CA ILE A 92 -6.78 -2.39 8.20
C ILE A 92 -6.58 -2.68 6.71
N ARG A 93 -5.41 -2.32 6.15
CA ARG A 93 -5.11 -2.57 4.74
C ARG A 93 -5.13 -4.07 4.41
N GLY A 94 -4.53 -4.91 5.24
CA GLY A 94 -4.54 -6.36 5.06
C GLY A 94 -5.95 -6.93 5.05
N TRP A 95 -6.77 -6.54 6.03
CA TRP A 95 -8.17 -6.93 6.14
C TRP A 95 -9.02 -6.47 4.94
N LEU A 96 -8.84 -5.23 4.48
CA LEU A 96 -9.53 -4.72 3.28
C LEU A 96 -9.19 -5.57 2.04
N LEU A 97 -7.92 -5.91 1.84
CA LEU A 97 -7.50 -6.75 0.71
C LEU A 97 -8.04 -8.17 0.82
N ALA A 98 -8.00 -8.79 2.01
CA ALA A 98 -8.58 -10.10 2.25
C ALA A 98 -10.09 -10.12 1.97
N GLY A 99 -10.76 -9.00 2.22
CA GLY A 99 -12.17 -8.77 1.90
C GLY A 99 -12.50 -8.45 0.44
N GLY A 100 -11.51 -8.46 -0.45
CA GLY A 100 -11.71 -8.23 -1.89
C GLY A 100 -11.59 -6.77 -2.35
N ALA A 101 -11.02 -5.89 -1.52
CA ALA A 101 -10.66 -4.55 -1.95
C ALA A 101 -9.47 -4.59 -2.92
N THR A 102 -9.44 -3.68 -3.89
CA THR A 102 -8.34 -3.52 -4.85
C THR A 102 -8.01 -2.05 -5.05
N ARG A 103 -6.78 -1.76 -5.50
CA ARG A 103 -6.31 -0.38 -5.77
C ARG A 103 -6.58 0.59 -4.61
N LEU A 104 -6.38 0.11 -3.38
CA LEU A 104 -6.58 0.90 -2.16
C LEU A 104 -5.69 2.14 -2.18
N THR A 105 -6.32 3.29 -1.95
CA THR A 105 -5.63 4.57 -1.78
C THR A 105 -5.34 4.84 -0.30
N ASP A 106 -4.30 5.63 -0.02
CA ASP A 106 -4.00 6.09 1.35
C ASP A 106 -5.20 6.83 1.97
N LYS A 107 -5.91 7.65 1.18
CA LYS A 107 -7.16 8.32 1.60
C LYS A 107 -8.22 7.34 2.10
N GLN A 108 -8.42 6.22 1.41
CA GLN A 108 -9.38 5.19 1.83
C GLN A 108 -8.96 4.51 3.13
N ILE A 109 -7.68 4.13 3.24
CA ILE A 109 -7.15 3.49 4.45
C ILE A 109 -7.29 4.42 5.66
N ARG A 110 -6.94 5.70 5.52
CA ARG A 110 -7.12 6.71 6.57
C ARG A 110 -8.58 6.99 6.88
N GLY A 111 -9.44 6.96 5.88
CA GLY A 111 -10.89 7.06 6.08
C GLY A 111 -11.39 5.95 7.00
N VAL A 112 -10.98 4.70 6.75
CA VAL A 112 -11.34 3.55 7.59
C VAL A 112 -10.70 3.67 8.98
N ASP A 113 -9.44 4.11 9.07
CA ASP A 113 -8.76 4.39 10.34
C ASP A 113 -9.50 5.41 11.20
N THR A 114 -10.12 6.41 10.57
CA THR A 114 -10.93 7.43 11.26
C THR A 114 -12.18 6.83 11.91
N LEU A 115 -12.74 5.74 11.36
CA LEU A 115 -13.85 5.00 11.97
C LEU A 115 -13.45 4.35 13.30
N VAL A 116 -12.16 4.08 13.49
CA VAL A 116 -11.58 3.54 14.72
C VAL A 116 -11.30 4.68 15.71
N THR A 117 -10.56 5.70 15.28
CA THR A 117 -9.92 6.68 16.17
C THR A 117 -10.74 7.93 16.46
N ALA A 118 -11.68 8.30 15.59
CA ALA A 118 -12.41 9.56 15.70
C ALA A 118 -13.91 9.37 15.40
N TRP A 119 -14.50 8.31 15.91
CA TRP A 119 -15.89 7.97 15.64
C TRP A 119 -16.88 8.98 16.24
N ARG A 120 -17.83 9.41 15.40
CA ARG A 120 -18.91 10.35 15.72
C ARG A 120 -20.20 10.05 14.94
N GLY A 121 -20.39 8.80 14.53
CA GLY A 121 -21.52 8.39 13.69
C GLY A 121 -21.30 8.54 12.18
N GLN A 122 -20.04 8.46 11.70
CA GLN A 122 -19.75 8.53 10.27
C GLN A 122 -20.38 7.35 9.49
N GLY A 123 -20.70 7.59 8.22
CA GLY A 123 -21.02 6.51 7.28
C GLY A 123 -19.81 5.64 6.92
N GLY A 124 -20.06 4.54 6.22
CA GLY A 124 -19.01 3.67 5.71
C GLY A 124 -18.12 4.33 4.63
N VAL A 125 -16.91 3.84 4.50
CA VAL A 125 -15.91 4.30 3.53
C VAL A 125 -15.93 3.39 2.31
N ALA A 126 -16.19 3.97 1.15
CA ALA A 126 -16.14 3.24 -0.12
C ALA A 126 -14.69 2.88 -0.48
N VAL A 127 -14.44 1.60 -0.74
CA VAL A 127 -13.15 1.08 -1.17
C VAL A 127 -13.24 0.53 -2.60
N GLY A 128 -12.14 0.60 -3.33
CA GLY A 128 -12.08 0.00 -4.67
C GLY A 128 -12.30 -1.51 -4.57
N SER A 129 -13.05 -2.10 -5.50
CA SER A 129 -13.23 -3.54 -5.61
C SER A 129 -13.29 -3.97 -7.07
N ALA A 130 -12.99 -5.25 -7.34
CA ALA A 130 -13.13 -5.85 -8.66
C ALA A 130 -14.55 -6.37 -8.94
N LEU A 131 -15.45 -6.30 -7.95
CA LEU A 131 -16.85 -6.72 -8.09
C LEU A 131 -17.56 -5.85 -9.15
N ARG A 132 -18.25 -6.50 -10.09
CA ARG A 132 -19.03 -5.81 -11.13
C ARG A 132 -20.43 -5.51 -10.58
N GLY A 133 -20.90 -4.28 -10.78
CA GLY A 133 -22.25 -3.88 -10.35
C GLY A 133 -22.42 -3.73 -8.84
N GLU A 134 -21.33 -3.79 -8.07
CA GLU A 134 -21.37 -3.65 -6.60
C GLU A 134 -20.28 -2.69 -6.11
N ARG A 135 -20.57 -1.99 -5.02
CA ARG A 135 -19.62 -1.17 -4.25
C ARG A 135 -19.29 -1.86 -2.95
N LEU A 136 -18.00 -1.90 -2.61
CA LEU A 136 -17.52 -2.42 -1.33
C LEU A 136 -17.32 -1.24 -0.35
N PHE A 137 -17.86 -1.38 0.85
CA PHE A 137 -17.71 -0.41 1.93
C PHE A 137 -17.13 -1.07 3.17
N ALA A 138 -16.20 -0.37 3.82
CA ALA A 138 -15.82 -0.65 5.19
C ALA A 138 -16.60 0.28 6.13
N ALA A 139 -17.27 -0.28 7.12
CA ALA A 139 -18.10 0.46 8.07
C ALA A 139 -17.85 -0.02 9.50
N ARG A 140 -18.26 0.78 10.48
CA ARG A 140 -18.23 0.41 11.90
C ARG A 140 -19.65 0.18 12.39
N ARG A 141 -19.88 -0.91 13.12
CA ARG A 141 -21.11 -1.18 13.87
C ARG A 141 -20.76 -1.98 15.13
N ASP A 142 -21.35 -1.61 16.26
CA ASP A 142 -21.20 -2.32 17.55
C ASP A 142 -19.74 -2.63 17.92
N GLY A 143 -18.84 -1.64 17.74
CA GLY A 143 -17.42 -1.81 18.06
C GLY A 143 -16.63 -2.69 17.10
N VAL A 144 -17.19 -3.07 15.95
CA VAL A 144 -16.55 -3.91 14.94
C VAL A 144 -16.51 -3.19 13.58
N LEU A 145 -15.35 -3.19 12.93
CA LEU A 145 -15.24 -2.87 11.52
C LEU A 145 -15.69 -4.07 10.70
N PHE A 146 -16.63 -3.86 9.78
CA PHE A 146 -17.15 -4.90 8.90
C PHE A 146 -17.17 -4.42 7.45
N LEU A 147 -17.19 -5.38 6.52
CA LEU A 147 -17.36 -5.12 5.10
C LEU A 147 -18.80 -5.36 4.69
N ARG A 148 -19.33 -4.48 3.86
CA ARG A 148 -20.65 -4.63 3.24
C ARG A 148 -20.58 -4.29 1.77
N ARG A 149 -21.47 -4.90 1.00
CA ARG A 149 -21.60 -4.69 -0.44
C ARG A 149 -22.95 -4.04 -0.71
N GLU A 150 -22.99 -3.12 -1.65
CA GLU A 150 -24.22 -2.49 -2.12
C GLU A 150 -24.27 -2.56 -3.65
N PRO A 151 -25.43 -2.86 -4.26
CA PRO A 151 -25.59 -2.78 -5.71
C PRO A 151 -25.40 -1.33 -6.20
N VAL A 152 -24.85 -1.19 -7.40
CA VAL A 152 -24.66 0.10 -8.10
C VAL A 152 -25.92 0.50 -8.86
#